data_AF-A0A1L9WSK3-F1
#
_entry.id   AF-A0A1L9WSK3-F1
#
_cell.length_a   1.000
_cell.length_b   1.000
_cell.length_c   1.000
_cell.angle_alpha   90.00
_cell.angle_beta   90.00
_cell.angle_gamma   90.00
#
_symmetry.space_group_name_H-M   'P 1'
#
loop_
_entity.id
_entity.type
_entity.pdbx_description
1 polymer ?
#
loop_
_entity_poly.entity_id
_entity_poly.type
_entity_poly.pdbx_seq_one_letter_code
_entity_poly.pdbx_strand_id
1 'polypeptide(L)'
;MDIATHWRTLVLKHPSPWIELVGMLTTQILTFWLPAGIFTVFDLLAWPSIQQYKIQPAHKQPPRKLIIRDALLGSLGNQLLSTTLHALQLAAVHIVLGRPELGYRVPATLPPLREFLVDLVLCILARETTYYYGHRLLHHRLFYARFHRQHHRFHAPVALATLYAHPVEHIITNILPIVGPARLFDVHVVTLWAFIGAVGLKAALAHSGYRLWETPDGWKPEVHDLHHELLTVNYGLIGLMDRVHGTRATSKPKRG
;
A
#
# COMPACT_ATOMS: atom_id res chain seq x y z
N MET A 1 -6.62 26.06 20.31
CA MET A 1 -6.44 26.37 18.88
C MET A 1 -7.02 25.19 18.09
N ASP A 2 -7.92 25.41 17.13
CA ASP A 2 -8.60 24.32 16.41
C ASP A 2 -7.72 23.74 15.29
N ILE A 3 -8.16 22.64 14.65
CA ILE A 3 -7.39 21.95 13.61
C ILE A 3 -7.15 22.86 12.39
N ALA A 4 -8.15 23.66 12.01
CA ALA A 4 -8.05 24.57 10.88
C ALA A 4 -6.98 25.66 11.11
N THR A 5 -6.92 26.21 12.32
CA THR A 5 -5.91 27.21 12.69
C THR A 5 -4.51 26.60 12.69
N HIS A 6 -4.34 25.38 13.24
CA HIS A 6 -3.05 24.69 13.20
C HIS A 6 -2.58 24.40 11.77
N TRP A 7 -3.49 23.93 10.91
CA TRP A 7 -3.20 23.72 9.50
C TRP A 7 -2.75 25.01 8.81
N ARG A 8 -3.50 26.10 8.98
CA ARG A 8 -3.15 27.40 8.44
C ARG A 8 -1.76 27.85 8.90
N THR A 9 -1.46 27.73 10.18
CA THR A 9 -0.13 28.08 10.72
C THR A 9 0.98 27.23 10.10
N LEU A 10 0.75 25.92 9.93
CA LEU A 10 1.72 25.02 9.29
C LEU A 10 2.02 25.44 7.85
N VAL A 11 0.97 25.70 7.06
CA VAL A 11 1.09 26.12 5.65
C VAL A 11 1.80 27.47 5.50
N LEU A 12 1.56 28.41 6.41
CA LEU A 12 2.24 29.71 6.38
C LEU A 12 3.69 29.66 6.85
N LYS A 13 4.06 28.68 7.67
CA LYS A 13 5.41 28.57 8.26
C LYS A 13 6.37 27.75 7.41
N HIS A 14 5.87 26.84 6.58
CA HIS A 14 6.69 25.87 5.85
C HIS A 14 6.40 25.87 4.35
N PRO A 15 7.41 25.61 3.49
CA PRO A 15 7.19 25.53 2.05
C PRO A 15 6.40 24.26 1.71
N SER A 16 5.55 24.33 0.67
CA SER A 16 4.66 23.23 0.27
C SER A 16 5.37 21.87 0.04
N PRO A 17 6.57 21.79 -0.60
CA PRO A 17 7.29 20.52 -0.76
C PRO A 17 7.67 19.87 0.57
N TRP A 18 8.00 20.69 1.57
CA TRP A 18 8.34 20.19 2.90
C TRP A 18 7.11 19.60 3.58
N ILE A 19 5.99 20.30 3.51
CA ILE A 19 4.71 19.85 4.09
C ILE A 19 4.31 18.52 3.47
N GLU A 20 4.30 18.45 2.13
CA GLU A 20 3.95 17.26 1.36
C GLU A 20 4.81 16.05 1.74
N LEU A 21 6.14 16.20 1.69
CA LEU A 21 7.10 15.12 1.96
C LEU A 21 7.03 14.64 3.41
N VAL A 22 7.03 15.56 4.39
CA VAL A 22 7.00 15.19 5.81
C VAL A 22 5.68 14.54 6.16
N GLY A 23 4.55 15.10 5.72
CA GLY A 23 3.24 14.51 5.98
C GLY A 23 3.08 13.12 5.34
N MET A 24 3.62 12.92 4.14
CA MET A 24 3.65 11.60 3.49
C MET A 24 4.48 10.59 4.28
N LEU A 25 5.71 10.94 4.67
CA LEU A 25 6.59 10.05 5.43
C LEU A 25 6.00 9.72 6.81
N THR A 26 5.48 10.71 7.52
CA THR A 26 4.79 10.50 8.80
C THR A 26 3.59 9.58 8.63
N THR A 27 2.78 9.78 7.59
CA THR A 27 1.65 8.90 7.27
C THR A 27 2.13 7.47 7.07
N GLN A 28 3.13 7.24 6.21
CA GLN A 28 3.66 5.89 5.93
C GLN A 28 4.23 5.22 7.19
N ILE A 29 4.91 5.97 8.06
CA ILE A 29 5.41 5.45 9.33
C ILE A 29 4.25 4.96 10.20
N LEU A 30 3.22 5.77 10.37
CA LEU A 30 2.10 5.48 11.26
C LEU A 30 1.19 4.38 10.71
N THR A 31 0.92 4.37 9.41
CA THR A 31 -0.11 3.51 8.82
C THR A 31 0.43 2.26 8.15
N PHE A 32 1.72 2.20 7.80
CA PHE A 32 2.33 0.99 7.24
C PHE A 32 3.42 0.43 8.14
N TRP A 33 4.48 1.20 8.42
CA TRP A 33 5.66 0.67 9.11
C TRP A 33 5.37 0.24 10.54
N LEU A 34 4.60 1.04 11.30
CA LEU A 34 4.19 0.70 12.64
C LEU A 34 3.34 -0.59 12.68
N PRO A 35 2.20 -0.73 11.96
CA PRO A 35 1.43 -1.96 11.99
C PRO A 35 2.18 -3.16 11.40
N ALA A 36 2.93 -2.98 10.30
CA ALA A 36 3.75 -4.06 9.75
C ALA A 36 4.84 -4.52 10.72
N GLY A 37 5.43 -3.59 11.47
CA GLY A 37 6.38 -3.89 12.54
C GLY A 37 5.73 -4.70 13.66
N ILE A 38 4.54 -4.32 14.11
CA ILE A 38 3.78 -5.07 15.14
C ILE A 38 3.49 -6.51 14.67
N PHE A 39 2.98 -6.70 13.45
CA PHE A 39 2.74 -8.04 12.91
C PHE A 39 4.03 -8.84 12.74
N THR A 40 5.13 -8.19 12.36
CA THR A 40 6.44 -8.84 12.28
C THR A 40 6.91 -9.30 13.65
N VAL A 41 6.69 -8.51 14.71
CA VAL A 41 6.97 -8.94 16.09
C VAL A 41 6.12 -10.15 16.46
N PHE A 42 4.84 -10.20 16.09
CA PHE A 42 3.99 -11.38 16.32
C PHE A 42 4.51 -12.63 15.58
N ASP A 43 4.96 -12.46 14.32
CA ASP A 43 5.56 -13.54 13.53
C ASP A 43 6.88 -14.04 14.14
N LEU A 44 7.71 -13.12 14.64
CA LEU A 44 9.00 -13.48 15.23
C LEU A 44 8.84 -14.10 16.61
N LEU A 45 7.99 -13.57 17.49
CA LEU A 45 7.81 -14.08 18.84
C LEU A 45 6.97 -15.35 18.88
N ALA A 46 6.13 -15.58 17.87
CA ALA A 46 5.28 -16.76 17.74
C ALA A 46 4.45 -17.09 19.01
N TRP A 47 3.92 -16.05 19.66
CA TRP A 47 3.11 -16.22 20.87
C TRP A 47 1.88 -17.10 20.60
N PRO A 48 1.66 -18.19 21.38
CA PRO A 48 0.58 -19.14 21.10
C PRO A 48 -0.81 -18.52 21.01
N SER A 49 -1.09 -17.52 21.86
CA SER A 49 -2.37 -16.80 21.90
C SER A 49 -2.68 -15.99 20.63
N ILE A 50 -1.66 -15.64 19.84
CA ILE A 50 -1.83 -14.90 18.58
C ILE A 50 -1.70 -15.84 17.39
N GLN A 51 -0.82 -16.84 17.46
CA GLN A 51 -0.58 -17.79 16.37
C GLN A 51 -1.81 -18.62 16.01
N GLN A 52 -2.76 -18.81 16.92
CA GLN A 52 -4.06 -19.43 16.60
C GLN A 52 -4.87 -18.69 15.52
N TYR A 53 -4.57 -17.41 15.29
CA TYR A 53 -5.22 -16.59 14.25
C TYR A 53 -4.48 -16.60 12.92
N LYS A 54 -3.33 -17.29 12.78
CA LYS A 54 -2.64 -17.42 11.49
C LYS A 54 -3.50 -18.20 10.51
N ILE A 55 -3.61 -17.69 9.28
CA ILE A 55 -4.42 -18.31 8.22
C ILE A 55 -3.73 -19.58 7.70
N GLN A 56 -2.43 -19.49 7.39
CA GLN A 56 -1.65 -20.65 6.93
C GLN A 56 -0.95 -21.37 8.09
N PRO A 57 -0.84 -22.71 8.03
CA PRO A 57 -0.24 -23.51 9.09
C PRO A 57 1.27 -23.25 9.26
N ALA A 58 1.81 -23.58 10.43
CA ALA A 58 3.20 -23.28 10.83
C ALA A 58 4.26 -23.75 9.82
N HIS A 59 4.08 -24.91 9.18
CA HIS A 59 5.04 -25.44 8.20
C HIS A 59 5.11 -24.63 6.89
N LYS A 60 4.14 -23.75 6.61
CA LYS A 60 4.15 -22.83 5.47
C LYS A 60 4.71 -21.46 5.82
N GLN A 61 4.89 -21.15 7.10
CA GLN A 61 5.37 -19.84 7.54
C GLN A 61 6.83 -19.64 7.11
N PRO A 62 7.21 -18.43 6.66
CA PRO A 62 8.56 -18.18 6.20
C PRO A 62 9.56 -18.25 7.36
N PRO A 63 10.81 -18.70 7.11
CA PRO A 63 11.82 -18.73 8.14
C PRO A 63 12.19 -17.32 8.59
N ARG A 64 12.50 -17.14 9.89
CA ARG A 64 12.86 -15.84 10.49
C ARG A 64 13.92 -15.06 9.69
N LYS A 65 14.94 -15.76 9.17
CA LYS A 65 15.99 -15.15 8.35
C LYS A 65 15.44 -14.49 7.07
N LEU A 66 14.42 -15.09 6.44
CA LEU A 66 13.78 -14.53 5.25
C LEU A 66 12.99 -13.27 5.61
N ILE A 67 12.25 -13.28 6.74
CA ILE A 67 11.53 -12.10 7.24
C ILE A 67 12.50 -10.96 7.54
N ILE A 68 13.54 -11.20 8.34
CA ILE A 68 14.45 -10.14 8.81
C ILE A 68 15.37 -9.65 7.69
N ARG A 69 15.96 -10.55 6.90
CA ARG A 69 16.94 -10.14 5.89
C ARG A 69 16.25 -9.64 4.63
N ASP A 70 15.32 -10.42 4.09
CA ASP A 70 14.78 -10.15 2.76
C ASP A 70 13.60 -9.17 2.87
N ALA A 71 12.61 -9.45 3.72
CA ALA A 71 11.43 -8.57 3.82
C ALA A 71 11.79 -7.19 4.34
N LEU A 72 12.57 -7.09 5.43
CA LEU A 72 12.95 -5.79 5.99
C LEU A 72 13.84 -4.99 5.05
N LEU A 73 14.98 -5.55 4.61
CA LEU A 73 15.94 -4.79 3.80
C LEU A 73 15.38 -4.46 2.42
N GLY A 74 14.64 -5.38 1.79
CA GLY A 74 14.03 -5.10 0.50
C GLY A 74 12.90 -4.07 0.60
N SER A 75 12.10 -4.11 1.67
CA SER A 75 11.07 -3.09 1.92
C SER A 75 11.66 -1.72 2.23
N LEU A 76 12.75 -1.67 3.02
CA LEU A 76 13.49 -0.42 3.26
C LEU A 76 14.10 0.11 1.96
N GLY A 77 14.64 -0.77 1.11
CA GLY A 77 15.16 -0.40 -0.21
C GLY A 77 14.09 0.20 -1.13
N ASN A 78 12.92 -0.43 -1.21
CA ASN A 78 11.80 0.11 -2.00
C ASN A 78 11.19 1.38 -1.39
N GLN A 79 11.15 1.50 -0.07
CA GLN A 79 10.77 2.74 0.59
C GLN A 79 11.76 3.87 0.28
N LEU A 80 13.07 3.59 0.33
CA LEU A 80 14.10 4.56 -0.06
C LEU A 80 13.96 4.95 -1.53
N LEU A 81 13.70 4.00 -2.42
CA LEU A 81 13.42 4.26 -3.84
C LEU A 81 12.22 5.20 -4.00
N SER A 82 11.08 4.87 -3.37
CA SER A 82 9.87 5.69 -3.40
C SER A 82 10.12 7.12 -2.88
N THR A 83 10.75 7.24 -1.72
CA THR A 83 11.08 8.54 -1.11
C THR A 83 12.03 9.35 -2.00
N THR A 84 13.03 8.69 -2.60
CA THR A 84 13.98 9.34 -3.52
C THR A 84 13.28 9.84 -4.77
N LEU A 85 12.46 9.01 -5.41
CA LEU A 85 11.70 9.41 -6.60
C LEU A 85 10.75 10.58 -6.30
N HIS A 86 10.10 10.57 -5.14
CA HIS A 86 9.23 11.66 -4.72
C HIS A 86 10.01 12.96 -4.44
N ALA A 87 11.13 12.88 -3.72
CA ALA A 87 11.98 14.03 -3.46
C ALA A 87 12.57 14.63 -4.76
N LEU A 88 12.96 13.79 -5.71
CA LEU A 88 13.41 14.23 -7.04
C LEU A 88 12.28 14.90 -7.82
N GLN A 89 11.05 14.36 -7.77
CA GLN A 89 9.89 14.98 -8.39
C GLN A 89 9.57 16.35 -7.76
N LEU A 90 9.63 16.48 -6.44
CA LEU A 90 9.46 17.76 -5.75
C LEU A 90 10.55 18.76 -6.14
N ALA A 91 11.81 18.35 -6.16
CA ALA A 91 12.92 19.21 -6.59
C ALA A 91 12.75 19.64 -8.06
N ALA A 92 12.35 18.72 -8.94
CA ALA A 92 12.09 19.04 -10.35
C ALA A 92 10.97 20.09 -10.49
N VAL A 93 9.83 19.88 -9.82
CA VAL A 93 8.67 20.78 -9.90
C VAL A 93 8.95 22.16 -9.31
N HIS A 94 9.55 22.21 -8.12
CA HIS A 94 9.67 23.46 -7.36
C HIS A 94 10.98 24.22 -7.59
N ILE A 95 12.07 23.52 -7.89
CA ILE A 95 13.41 24.13 -8.00
C ILE A 95 13.82 24.22 -9.48
N VAL A 96 13.75 23.12 -10.22
CA VAL A 96 14.25 23.08 -11.61
C VAL A 96 13.28 23.78 -12.57
N LEU A 97 11.99 23.45 -12.49
CA LEU A 97 10.96 24.01 -13.35
C LEU A 97 10.42 25.33 -12.80
N GLY A 98 10.38 25.50 -11.48
CA GLY A 98 9.74 26.65 -10.84
C GLY A 98 8.23 26.71 -11.09
N ARG A 99 7.57 25.55 -11.22
CA ARG A 99 6.16 25.39 -11.60
C ARG A 99 5.39 24.66 -10.49
N PRO A 100 5.20 25.28 -9.31
CA PRO A 100 4.62 24.61 -8.14
C PRO A 100 3.19 24.10 -8.37
N GLU A 101 2.46 24.62 -9.36
CA GLU A 101 1.14 24.15 -9.75
C GLU A 101 1.13 22.75 -10.40
N LEU A 102 2.31 22.24 -10.79
CA LEU A 102 2.47 20.85 -11.23
C LEU A 102 2.56 19.86 -10.04
N GLY A 103 2.69 20.36 -8.80
CA GLY A 103 2.63 19.57 -7.56
C GLY A 103 1.20 19.38 -7.04
N TYR A 104 1.06 18.88 -5.81
CA TYR A 104 -0.26 18.80 -5.16
C TYR A 104 -0.66 20.13 -4.53
N ARG A 105 -1.97 20.33 -4.35
CA ARG A 105 -2.51 21.54 -3.72
C ARG A 105 -2.26 21.53 -2.22
N VAL A 106 -1.61 22.58 -1.71
CA VAL A 106 -1.37 22.84 -0.28
C VAL A 106 -1.92 24.22 0.16
N PRO A 107 -3.22 24.51 -0.01
CA PRO A 107 -3.81 25.77 0.43
C PRO A 107 -3.90 25.85 1.96
N ALA A 108 -3.94 27.08 2.48
CA ALA A 108 -4.06 27.34 3.92
C ALA A 108 -5.44 26.98 4.51
N THR A 109 -6.42 26.67 3.65
CA THR A 109 -7.74 26.18 4.03
C THR A 109 -7.80 24.67 3.83
N LEU A 110 -8.33 23.95 4.81
CA LEU A 110 -8.60 22.51 4.66
C LEU A 110 -9.63 22.26 3.56
N PRO A 111 -9.60 21.09 2.89
CA PRO A 111 -10.61 20.74 1.91
C PRO A 111 -11.98 20.61 2.60
N PRO A 112 -13.07 21.11 2.00
CA PRO A 112 -14.41 20.83 2.48
C PRO A 112 -14.64 19.32 2.59
N LEU A 113 -15.41 18.87 3.59
CA LEU A 113 -15.64 17.45 3.83
C LEU A 113 -16.13 16.70 2.58
N ARG A 114 -16.98 17.34 1.77
CA ARG A 114 -17.47 16.77 0.51
C ARG A 114 -16.34 16.54 -0.50
N GLU A 115 -15.44 17.51 -0.69
CA GLU A 115 -14.27 17.36 -1.58
C GLU A 115 -13.40 16.20 -1.09
N PHE A 116 -13.04 16.23 0.20
CA PHE A 116 -12.24 15.19 0.83
C PHE A 116 -12.79 13.77 0.60
N LEU A 117 -14.09 13.57 0.85
CA LEU A 117 -14.72 12.25 0.70
C LEU A 117 -14.84 11.80 -0.75
N VAL A 118 -15.21 12.71 -1.66
CA VAL A 118 -15.35 12.39 -3.10
C VAL A 118 -13.99 12.02 -3.69
N ASP A 119 -12.97 12.85 -3.45
CA ASP A 119 -11.61 12.63 -3.95
C ASP A 119 -11.05 11.30 -3.41
N LEU A 120 -11.26 11.00 -2.13
CA LEU A 120 -10.81 9.75 -1.53
C LEU A 120 -11.46 8.53 -2.17
N VAL A 121 -12.78 8.57 -2.42
CA VAL A 121 -13.50 7.48 -3.10
C VAL A 121 -13.01 7.32 -4.54
N LEU A 122 -12.86 8.42 -5.29
CA LEU A 122 -12.35 8.39 -6.67
C LEU A 122 -10.94 7.80 -6.73
N CYS A 123 -10.05 8.23 -5.84
CA CYS A 123 -8.70 7.68 -5.71
C CYS A 123 -8.71 6.17 -5.42
N ILE A 124 -9.56 5.71 -4.50
CA ILE A 124 -9.67 4.27 -4.16
C ILE A 124 -10.15 3.45 -5.36
N LEU A 125 -11.16 3.92 -6.10
CA LEU A 125 -11.70 3.21 -7.26
C LEU A 125 -10.71 3.18 -8.44
N ALA A 126 -10.05 4.32 -8.70
CA ALA A 126 -9.02 4.40 -9.74
C ALA A 126 -7.79 3.55 -9.38
N ARG A 127 -7.41 3.51 -8.09
CA ARG A 127 -6.35 2.62 -7.60
C ARG A 127 -6.72 1.16 -7.74
N GLU A 128 -7.92 0.76 -7.35
CA GLU A 128 -8.41 -0.61 -7.54
C GLU A 128 -8.28 -1.06 -9.00
N THR A 129 -8.66 -0.18 -9.93
CA THR A 129 -8.60 -0.45 -11.37
C THR A 129 -7.15 -0.55 -11.86
N THR A 130 -6.32 0.46 -11.59
CA THR A 130 -4.93 0.51 -12.07
C THR A 130 -4.06 -0.58 -11.43
N TYR A 131 -4.27 -0.86 -10.14
CA TYR A 131 -3.59 -1.95 -9.45
C TYR A 131 -3.99 -3.31 -10.04
N TYR A 132 -5.29 -3.57 -10.24
CA TYR A 132 -5.75 -4.86 -10.78
C TYR A 132 -5.07 -5.19 -12.10
N TYR A 133 -5.06 -4.26 -13.05
CA TYR A 133 -4.44 -4.51 -14.36
C TYR A 133 -2.93 -4.61 -14.28
N GLY A 134 -2.27 -3.75 -13.48
CA GLY A 134 -0.82 -3.82 -13.26
C GLY A 134 -0.40 -5.15 -12.62
N HIS A 135 -1.12 -5.58 -11.59
CA HIS A 135 -0.88 -6.83 -10.88
C HIS A 135 -1.15 -8.05 -11.77
N ARG A 136 -2.28 -8.08 -12.49
CA ARG A 136 -2.59 -9.17 -13.44
C ARG A 136 -1.57 -9.24 -14.58
N LEU A 137 -1.08 -8.10 -15.06
CA LEU A 137 0.01 -8.05 -16.04
C LEU A 137 1.30 -8.68 -15.50
N LEU A 138 1.67 -8.37 -14.24
CA LEU A 138 2.84 -8.94 -13.60
C LEU A 138 2.73 -10.46 -13.38
N HIS A 139 1.52 -11.01 -13.29
CA HIS A 139 1.28 -12.45 -13.29
C HIS A 139 1.35 -13.11 -14.67
N HIS A 140 1.40 -12.35 -15.75
CA HIS A 140 1.61 -12.92 -17.07
C HIS A 140 3.01 -13.55 -17.17
N ARG A 141 3.11 -14.70 -17.88
CA ARG A 141 4.34 -15.52 -17.98
C ARG A 141 5.63 -14.76 -18.29
N LEU A 142 5.53 -13.70 -19.10
CA LEU A 142 6.67 -12.88 -19.52
C LEU A 142 7.23 -11.99 -18.39
N PHE A 143 6.37 -11.57 -17.46
CA PHE A 143 6.72 -10.64 -16.38
C PHE A 143 6.90 -11.36 -15.04
N TYR A 144 6.14 -12.43 -14.79
CA TYR A 144 6.12 -13.12 -13.50
C TYR A 144 7.51 -13.58 -13.07
N ALA A 145 8.20 -14.35 -13.91
CA ALA A 145 9.49 -14.92 -13.58
C ALA A 145 10.55 -13.85 -13.26
N ARG A 146 10.44 -12.67 -13.88
CA ARG A 146 11.44 -11.59 -13.79
C ARG A 146 11.14 -10.59 -12.68
N PHE A 147 9.87 -10.21 -12.51
CA PHE A 147 9.49 -9.07 -11.69
C PHE A 147 8.63 -9.45 -10.49
N HIS A 148 7.78 -10.49 -10.60
CA HIS A 148 6.78 -10.77 -9.55
C HIS A 148 7.07 -12.00 -8.70
N ARG A 149 7.86 -12.95 -9.20
CA ARG A 149 8.27 -14.17 -8.47
C ARG A 149 8.97 -13.86 -7.16
N GLN A 150 9.67 -12.72 -7.06
CA GLN A 150 10.32 -12.29 -5.81
C GLN A 150 9.29 -12.07 -4.71
N HIS A 151 8.21 -11.35 -4.99
CA HIS A 151 7.14 -11.06 -4.03
C HIS A 151 6.50 -12.37 -3.52
N HIS A 152 6.20 -13.28 -4.44
CA HIS A 152 5.64 -14.61 -4.15
C HIS A 152 6.61 -15.61 -3.49
N ARG A 153 7.82 -15.19 -3.08
CA ARG A 153 8.65 -15.99 -2.16
C ARG A 153 8.01 -16.14 -0.79
N PHE A 154 7.14 -15.20 -0.41
CA PHE A 154 6.37 -15.22 0.82
C PHE A 154 5.01 -15.89 0.60
N HIS A 155 5.02 -17.21 0.34
CA HIS A 155 3.78 -17.96 0.12
C HIS A 155 2.77 -17.83 1.28
N ALA A 156 3.26 -17.81 2.52
CA ALA A 156 2.50 -17.28 3.65
C ALA A 156 2.83 -15.79 3.78
N PRO A 157 1.84 -14.89 3.60
CA PRO A 157 2.04 -13.46 3.68
C PRO A 157 2.59 -13.03 5.05
N VAL A 158 3.45 -12.02 5.00
CA VAL A 158 3.99 -11.30 6.15
C VAL A 158 3.81 -9.81 5.88
N ALA A 159 3.30 -9.06 6.86
CA ALA A 159 2.94 -7.65 6.65
C ALA A 159 4.11 -6.82 6.11
N LEU A 160 5.32 -7.05 6.62
CA LEU A 160 6.53 -6.37 6.17
C LEU A 160 6.91 -6.72 4.74
N ALA A 161 6.58 -7.92 4.24
CA ALA A 161 6.88 -8.33 2.86
C ALA A 161 5.98 -7.64 1.81
N THR A 162 4.99 -6.84 2.22
CA THR A 162 4.17 -6.02 1.32
C THR A 162 5.02 -5.17 0.36
N LEU A 163 6.11 -4.56 0.86
CA LEU A 163 7.01 -3.75 0.05
C LEU A 163 8.25 -4.53 -0.43
N TYR A 164 8.33 -5.83 -0.13
CA TYR A 164 9.36 -6.71 -0.68
C TYR A 164 8.98 -7.14 -2.09
N ALA A 165 9.38 -6.33 -3.06
CA ALA A 165 9.07 -6.51 -4.47
C ALA A 165 10.26 -6.13 -5.35
N HIS A 166 10.26 -6.59 -6.60
CA HIS A 166 11.19 -6.06 -7.59
C HIS A 166 10.89 -4.56 -7.83
N PRO A 167 11.88 -3.68 -8.08
CA PRO A 167 11.63 -2.25 -8.30
C PRO A 167 10.57 -1.93 -9.36
N VAL A 168 10.58 -2.67 -10.48
CA VAL A 168 9.55 -2.55 -11.54
C VAL A 168 8.15 -2.89 -11.02
N GLU A 169 7.99 -3.97 -10.26
CA GLU A 169 6.71 -4.27 -9.62
C GLU A 169 6.33 -3.16 -8.66
N HIS A 170 7.26 -2.72 -7.81
CA HIS A 170 7.01 -1.66 -6.84
C HIS A 170 6.50 -0.37 -7.50
N ILE A 171 7.09 0.04 -8.63
CA ILE A 171 6.61 1.18 -9.40
C ILE A 171 5.19 0.92 -9.95
N ILE A 172 4.95 -0.23 -10.57
CA ILE A 172 3.68 -0.56 -11.23
C ILE A 172 2.52 -0.73 -10.25
N THR A 173 2.75 -1.34 -9.08
CA THR A 173 1.68 -1.73 -8.15
C THR A 173 1.60 -0.86 -6.90
N ASN A 174 2.70 -0.21 -6.49
CA ASN A 174 2.72 0.58 -5.25
C ASN A 174 2.85 2.09 -5.49
N ILE A 175 3.58 2.54 -6.52
CA ILE A 175 3.76 3.97 -6.79
C ILE A 175 2.69 4.50 -7.75
N LEU A 176 2.64 3.99 -8.98
CA LEU A 176 1.75 4.51 -10.03
C LEU A 176 0.25 4.44 -9.65
N PRO A 177 -0.27 3.38 -9.01
CA PRO A 177 -1.67 3.32 -8.61
C PRO A 177 -2.04 4.26 -7.45
N ILE A 178 -1.06 4.94 -6.83
CA ILE A 178 -1.30 5.99 -5.83
C ILE A 178 -1.13 7.35 -6.48
N VAL A 179 0.04 7.61 -7.07
CA VAL A 179 0.39 8.91 -7.64
C VAL A 179 -0.52 9.24 -8.83
N GLY A 180 -0.79 8.27 -9.71
CA GLY A 180 -1.62 8.45 -10.90
C GLY A 180 -3.01 8.99 -10.56
N PRO A 181 -3.82 8.28 -9.76
CA PRO A 181 -5.14 8.77 -9.34
C PRO A 181 -5.09 10.11 -8.61
N ALA A 182 -4.16 10.28 -7.67
CA ALA A 182 -4.08 11.50 -6.87
C ALA A 182 -3.73 12.74 -7.72
N ARG A 183 -2.89 12.59 -8.75
CA ARG A 183 -2.61 13.64 -9.72
C ARG A 183 -3.75 13.84 -10.71
N LEU A 184 -4.40 12.77 -11.17
CA LEU A 184 -5.52 12.84 -12.10
C LEU A 184 -6.69 13.65 -11.53
N PHE A 185 -6.98 13.48 -10.24
CA PHE A 185 -8.06 14.20 -9.56
C PHE A 185 -7.59 15.49 -8.86
N ASP A 186 -6.33 15.88 -9.04
CA ASP A 186 -5.70 17.05 -8.40
C ASP A 186 -6.07 17.22 -6.92
N VAL A 187 -5.85 16.16 -6.14
CA VAL A 187 -6.35 16.12 -4.75
C VAL A 187 -5.58 17.07 -3.83
N HIS A 188 -6.27 17.55 -2.79
CA HIS A 188 -5.64 18.28 -1.70
C HIS A 188 -4.63 17.38 -0.95
N VAL A 189 -3.49 17.92 -0.49
CA VAL A 189 -2.42 17.13 0.15
C VAL A 189 -2.86 16.35 1.38
N VAL A 190 -3.77 16.90 2.19
CA VAL A 190 -4.40 16.17 3.32
C VAL A 190 -5.22 14.96 2.83
N THR A 191 -5.94 15.08 1.72
CA THR A 191 -6.64 13.94 1.10
C THR A 191 -5.64 12.91 0.58
N LEU A 192 -4.53 13.34 -0.02
CA LEU A 192 -3.43 12.46 -0.42
C LEU A 192 -2.89 11.66 0.78
N TRP A 193 -2.64 12.31 1.92
CA TRP A 193 -2.18 11.61 3.13
C TRP A 193 -3.22 10.63 3.67
N ALA A 194 -4.50 11.01 3.72
CA ALA A 194 -5.56 10.09 4.12
C ALA A 194 -5.63 8.87 3.17
N PHE A 195 -5.48 9.11 1.86
CA PHE A 195 -5.46 8.06 0.84
C PHE A 195 -4.26 7.12 1.00
N ILE A 196 -3.04 7.66 1.09
CA ILE A 196 -1.81 6.88 1.35
C ILE A 196 -1.94 6.12 2.68
N GLY A 197 -2.52 6.76 3.70
CA GLY A 197 -2.74 6.18 5.01
C GLY A 197 -3.64 4.95 4.95
N ALA A 198 -4.81 5.09 4.32
CA ALA A 198 -5.75 4.00 4.09
C ALA A 198 -5.12 2.85 3.29
N VAL A 199 -4.34 3.18 2.24
CA VAL A 199 -3.63 2.19 1.43
C VAL A 199 -2.59 1.44 2.25
N GLY A 200 -1.75 2.14 3.01
CA GLY A 200 -0.68 1.54 3.82
C GLY A 200 -1.24 0.62 4.91
N LEU A 201 -2.26 1.09 5.63
CA LEU A 201 -2.90 0.30 6.69
C LEU A 201 -3.56 -0.95 6.12
N LYS A 202 -4.31 -0.79 5.02
CA LYS A 202 -4.91 -1.94 4.33
C LYS A 202 -3.85 -2.96 3.91
N ALA A 203 -2.75 -2.50 3.32
CA ALA A 203 -1.74 -3.40 2.79
C ALA A 203 -1.06 -4.20 3.91
N ALA A 204 -0.73 -3.55 5.04
CA ALA A 204 -0.20 -4.21 6.22
C ALA A 204 -1.18 -5.24 6.81
N LEU A 205 -2.47 -4.91 6.88
CA LEU A 205 -3.51 -5.84 7.36
C LEU A 205 -3.70 -7.03 6.41
N ALA A 206 -3.82 -6.78 5.10
CA ALA A 206 -4.04 -7.81 4.09
C ALA A 206 -2.87 -8.80 3.98
N HIS A 207 -1.63 -8.33 4.17
CA HIS A 207 -0.44 -9.18 4.15
C HIS A 207 -0.06 -9.72 5.53
N SER A 208 -0.77 -9.39 6.61
CA SER A 208 -0.42 -9.85 7.96
C SER A 208 -0.44 -11.39 8.09
N GLY A 209 -1.30 -12.04 7.31
CA GLY A 209 -1.57 -13.47 7.44
C GLY A 209 -2.34 -13.84 8.71
N TYR A 210 -2.94 -12.86 9.42
CA TYR A 210 -3.73 -13.07 10.63
C TYR A 210 -5.21 -12.72 10.42
N ARG A 211 -6.11 -13.61 10.83
CA ARG A 211 -7.54 -13.36 10.97
C ARG A 211 -7.84 -12.91 12.39
N LEU A 212 -7.60 -11.64 12.71
CA LEU A 212 -7.80 -11.10 14.06
C LEU A 212 -9.24 -10.66 14.35
N TRP A 213 -9.96 -10.17 13.34
CA TRP A 213 -11.36 -9.76 13.45
C TRP A 213 -12.07 -9.91 12.11
N GLU A 214 -13.41 -9.96 12.15
CA GLU A 214 -14.22 -9.97 10.93
C GLU A 214 -14.11 -8.61 10.22
N THR A 215 -13.67 -8.65 8.97
CA THR A 215 -13.60 -7.47 8.08
C THR A 215 -14.55 -7.65 6.91
N PRO A 216 -15.01 -6.56 6.25
CA PRO A 216 -15.79 -6.68 5.03
C PRO A 216 -15.05 -7.54 3.99
N ASP A 217 -15.78 -8.28 3.16
CA ASP A 217 -15.21 -9.31 2.27
C ASP A 217 -14.14 -8.83 1.26
N GLY A 218 -13.99 -7.52 1.03
CA GLY A 218 -12.91 -6.94 0.21
C GLY A 218 -11.66 -6.54 1.00
N TRP A 219 -11.65 -6.76 2.30
CA TRP A 219 -10.61 -6.38 3.26
C TRP A 219 -10.08 -7.56 4.08
N LYS A 220 -10.65 -8.74 3.84
CA LYS A 220 -10.27 -10.01 4.46
C LYS A 220 -8.83 -10.39 4.06
N PRO A 221 -7.88 -10.52 5.01
CA PRO A 221 -6.53 -10.99 4.70
C PRO A 221 -6.51 -12.35 4.01
N GLU A 222 -7.52 -13.19 4.25
CA GLU A 222 -7.73 -14.48 3.61
C GLU A 222 -7.84 -14.42 2.09
N VAL A 223 -8.41 -13.33 1.57
CA VAL A 223 -8.59 -13.15 0.12
C VAL A 223 -7.23 -12.98 -0.55
N HIS A 224 -6.33 -12.21 0.08
CA HIS A 224 -4.98 -12.01 -0.40
C HIS A 224 -4.07 -13.21 -0.08
N ASP A 225 -4.25 -13.85 1.07
CA ASP A 225 -3.58 -15.12 1.39
C ASP A 225 -3.88 -16.20 0.35
N LEU A 226 -5.16 -16.34 -0.05
CA LEU A 226 -5.56 -17.26 -1.12
C LEU A 226 -4.92 -16.92 -2.48
N HIS A 227 -4.69 -15.63 -2.75
CA HIS A 227 -3.95 -15.20 -3.94
C HIS A 227 -2.50 -15.72 -3.91
N HIS A 228 -1.78 -15.58 -2.79
CA HIS A 228 -0.42 -16.12 -2.65
C HIS A 228 -0.39 -17.66 -2.76
N GLU A 229 -1.47 -18.35 -2.36
CA GLU A 229 -1.57 -19.80 -2.51
C GLU A 229 -1.88 -20.28 -3.94
N LEU A 230 -2.72 -19.55 -4.69
CA LEU A 230 -3.25 -20.02 -5.98
C LEU A 230 -2.70 -19.27 -7.20
N LEU A 231 -2.15 -18.07 -7.01
CA LEU A 231 -1.51 -17.18 -8.02
C LEU A 231 -2.39 -16.75 -9.21
N THR A 232 -3.63 -17.22 -9.27
CA THR A 232 -4.52 -17.14 -10.44
C THR A 232 -5.86 -16.45 -10.14
N VAL A 233 -6.04 -16.00 -8.90
CA VAL A 233 -7.29 -15.41 -8.38
C VAL A 233 -6.97 -14.17 -7.57
N ASN A 234 -7.97 -13.32 -7.30
CA ASN A 234 -7.90 -12.18 -6.38
C ASN A 234 -6.73 -11.22 -6.67
N TYR A 235 -6.67 -10.68 -7.88
CA TYR A 235 -5.65 -9.70 -8.27
C TYR A 235 -5.93 -8.29 -7.76
N GLY A 236 -7.18 -7.96 -7.44
CA GLY A 236 -7.60 -6.65 -6.98
C GLY A 236 -7.33 -6.43 -5.50
N LEU A 237 -7.49 -5.18 -5.07
CA LEU A 237 -7.27 -4.77 -3.68
C LEU A 237 -8.55 -4.93 -2.87
N ILE A 238 -9.66 -4.38 -3.36
CA ILE A 238 -11.00 -4.49 -2.73
C ILE A 238 -11.86 -5.60 -3.38
N GLY A 239 -11.35 -6.22 -4.44
CA GLY A 239 -12.01 -7.30 -5.16
C GLY A 239 -13.19 -6.86 -6.02
N LEU A 240 -13.26 -5.57 -6.36
CA LEU A 240 -14.26 -5.05 -7.30
C LEU A 240 -13.92 -5.55 -8.70
N MET A 241 -12.67 -5.36 -9.13
CA MET A 241 -12.22 -5.79 -10.46
C MET A 241 -12.19 -7.31 -10.58
N ASP A 242 -11.92 -8.02 -9.48
CA ASP A 242 -12.04 -9.47 -9.48
C ASP A 242 -13.46 -9.97 -9.73
N ARG A 243 -14.49 -9.26 -9.25
CA ARG A 243 -15.88 -9.58 -9.58
C ARG A 243 -16.19 -9.28 -11.04
N VAL A 244 -15.76 -8.11 -11.53
CA VAL A 244 -15.96 -7.69 -12.93
C VAL A 244 -15.35 -8.69 -13.90
N HIS A 245 -14.15 -9.21 -13.60
CA HIS A 245 -13.42 -10.11 -14.49
C HIS A 245 -13.54 -11.60 -14.15
N GLY A 246 -14.36 -11.96 -13.16
CA GLY A 246 -14.54 -13.36 -12.75
C GLY A 246 -13.29 -14.01 -12.15
N THR A 247 -12.37 -13.23 -11.59
CA THR A 247 -11.15 -13.73 -10.93
C THR A 247 -11.27 -13.82 -9.40
N ARG A 248 -12.47 -13.59 -8.85
CA ARG A 248 -12.72 -13.64 -7.40
C ARG A 248 -12.81 -15.09 -6.90
N ALA A 249 -12.07 -15.38 -5.82
CA ALA A 249 -12.19 -16.62 -5.07
C ALA A 249 -12.20 -16.34 -3.55
N THR A 250 -13.02 -17.07 -2.81
CA THR A 250 -13.11 -16.96 -1.33
C THR A 250 -12.68 -18.25 -0.63
N SER A 251 -12.44 -19.32 -1.38
CA SER A 251 -11.96 -20.60 -0.88
C SER A 251 -11.21 -21.35 -1.99
N LYS A 252 -10.44 -22.37 -1.61
CA LYS A 252 -9.79 -23.26 -2.58
C LYS A 252 -10.84 -24.09 -3.33
N PRO A 253 -10.63 -24.39 -4.62
CA PRO A 253 -11.45 -25.36 -5.31
C PRO A 253 -11.39 -26.68 -4.54
N LYS A 254 -12.54 -27.34 -4.34
CA LYS A 254 -12.54 -28.73 -3.85
C LYS A 254 -11.80 -29.56 -4.90
N ARG A 255 -10.71 -30.22 -4.50
CA ARG A 255 -10.08 -31.23 -5.36
C ARG A 255 -11.12 -32.34 -5.53
N GLY A 256 -11.60 -32.51 -6.75
CA GLY A 256 -12.39 -33.67 -7.16
C GLY A 256 -11.52 -34.91 -7.27
#